data_AF-A0A5P9P750-F1
#
_entry.id   AF-A0A5P9P750-F1
#
_cell.length_a   1.000
_cell.length_b   1.000
_cell.length_c   1.000
_cell.angle_alpha   90.00
_cell.angle_beta   90.00
_cell.angle_gamma   90.00
#
_symmetry.space_group_name_H-M   'P 1'
#
loop_
_entity.id
_entity.type
_entity.pdbx_description
1 polymer ?
#
loop_
_entity_poly.entity_id
_entity_poly.type
_entity_poly.pdbx_seq_one_letter_code
_entity_poly.pdbx_strand_id
1 'polypeptide(L)'
;MTRTAEKINDLVREDSSMAAALEAIREEADRNGGEVQWADVSDDLSSGQWGRLIEKGVLVDGDEGFEIADREAYDDALDGDGDSGSYSDEPDIDAEVSQWSQWDKLAGVGALLLMFGYWLDPVRNTVGGTINIILSPLDSALPFYAVILSVALLTGLYSTLLQANLMNPEIMGKYQERMQAMQEKQKDVRERKEQAEERGASEAEIERLDDELEEVREEQMEAMAENLGMFKEQFRPMVWIMLLTIPLFLWMYWKIQSVGITGEEATVIMPIVGETSWNAGLLGPMQAWIVWYFLCSMGFTQLLRKALNIDMSPSTA
;
A
#
# COMPACT_ATOMS: atom_id res chain seq x y z
N MET A 1 -18.80 -4.50 10.13
CA MET A 1 -19.79 -5.13 9.23
C MET A 1 -20.82 -5.87 10.06
N THR A 2 -22.10 -5.81 9.67
CA THR A 2 -23.16 -6.60 10.32
C THR A 2 -22.97 -8.07 9.96
N ARG A 3 -23.07 -8.96 10.95
CA ARG A 3 -22.78 -10.41 10.82
C ARG A 3 -23.53 -11.10 9.67
N THR A 4 -24.60 -10.50 9.17
CA THR A 4 -25.45 -11.01 8.09
C THR A 4 -24.79 -10.85 6.71
N ALA A 5 -24.12 -9.72 6.43
CA ALA A 5 -23.44 -9.50 5.15
C ALA A 5 -22.26 -10.47 4.93
N GLU A 6 -21.48 -10.75 5.98
CA GLU A 6 -20.40 -11.75 5.95
C GLU A 6 -20.93 -13.16 5.63
N LYS A 7 -22.06 -13.54 6.24
CA LYS A 7 -22.70 -14.85 6.00
C LYS A 7 -23.22 -14.99 4.57
N ILE A 8 -23.76 -13.92 3.99
CA ILE A 8 -24.24 -13.89 2.61
C ILE A 8 -23.07 -14.05 1.63
N ASN A 9 -21.98 -13.31 1.85
CA ASN A 9 -20.77 -13.41 1.04
C ASN A 9 -20.12 -14.79 1.12
N ASP A 10 -20.07 -15.40 2.30
CA ASP A 10 -19.58 -16.77 2.48
C ASP A 10 -20.43 -17.78 1.68
N LEU A 11 -21.76 -17.63 1.73
CA LEU A 11 -22.68 -18.51 1.02
C LEU A 11 -22.59 -18.39 -0.51
N VAL A 12 -22.41 -17.17 -1.04
CA VAL A 12 -22.21 -16.92 -2.48
C VAL A 12 -20.84 -17.42 -2.95
N ARG A 13 -19.82 -17.33 -2.09
CA ARG A 13 -18.48 -17.86 -2.37
C ARG A 13 -18.44 -19.39 -2.43
N GLU A 14 -19.19 -20.05 -1.55
CA GLU A 14 -19.30 -21.52 -1.52
C GLU A 14 -20.16 -22.07 -2.68
N ASP A 15 -21.19 -21.33 -3.09
CA ASP A 15 -22.15 -21.76 -4.10
C ASP A 15 -22.59 -20.55 -4.96
N SER A 16 -22.06 -20.46 -6.18
CA SER A 16 -22.37 -19.35 -7.09
C SER A 16 -23.84 -19.30 -7.52
N SER A 17 -24.59 -20.40 -7.36
CA SER A 17 -26.05 -20.41 -7.61
C SER A 17 -26.85 -19.80 -6.45
N MET A 18 -26.21 -19.53 -5.31
CA MET A 18 -26.83 -18.92 -4.13
C MET A 18 -27.17 -17.44 -4.35
N ALA A 19 -26.42 -16.73 -5.19
CA ALA A 19 -26.71 -15.32 -5.51
C ALA A 19 -28.11 -15.16 -6.11
N ALA A 20 -28.49 -16.02 -7.05
CA ALA A 20 -29.83 -16.02 -7.65
C ALA A 20 -30.93 -16.38 -6.63
N ALA A 21 -30.63 -17.29 -5.70
CA ALA A 21 -31.56 -17.67 -4.64
C ALA A 21 -31.80 -16.51 -3.64
N LEU A 22 -30.77 -15.73 -3.32
CA LEU A 22 -30.85 -14.56 -2.45
C LEU A 22 -31.64 -13.42 -3.11
N GLU A 23 -31.45 -13.21 -4.42
CA GLU A 23 -32.24 -12.25 -5.19
C GLU A 23 -33.74 -12.61 -5.20
N ALA A 24 -34.07 -13.89 -5.40
CA ALA A 24 -35.45 -14.36 -5.40
C ALA A 24 -36.15 -14.13 -4.04
N ILE A 25 -35.43 -14.36 -2.94
CA ILE A 25 -35.93 -14.11 -1.57
C ILE A 25 -36.17 -12.62 -1.33
N ARG A 26 -35.28 -11.75 -1.85
CA ARG A 26 -35.43 -10.29 -1.76
C ARG A 26 -36.71 -9.85 -2.44
N GLU A 27 -36.92 -10.31 -3.67
CA GLU A 27 -38.07 -9.92 -4.48
C GLU A 27 -39.40 -10.36 -3.83
N GLU A 28 -39.42 -11.55 -3.22
CA GLU A 28 -40.58 -12.06 -2.52
C GLU A 28 -40.84 -11.33 -1.20
N ALA A 29 -39.78 -11.03 -0.44
CA ALA A 29 -39.87 -10.25 0.80
C ALA A 29 -40.41 -8.83 0.54
N ASP A 30 -40.04 -8.22 -0.59
CA ASP A 30 -40.57 -6.94 -1.05
C ASP A 30 -42.05 -7.01 -1.40
N ARG A 31 -42.50 -8.12 -2.01
CA ARG A 31 -43.90 -8.32 -2.40
C ARG A 31 -44.81 -8.62 -1.21
N ASN A 32 -44.32 -9.36 -0.21
CA ASN A 32 -45.12 -9.83 0.93
C ASN A 32 -44.96 -8.99 2.20
N GLY A 33 -44.23 -7.88 2.13
CA GLY A 33 -44.13 -6.92 3.23
C GLY A 33 -43.13 -7.29 4.32
N GLY A 34 -42.16 -8.16 4.02
CA GLY A 34 -41.01 -8.48 4.88
C GLY A 34 -40.83 -9.95 5.24
N GLU A 35 -41.84 -10.79 5.01
CA GLU A 35 -41.78 -12.23 5.30
C GLU A 35 -41.88 -13.07 4.02
N VAL A 36 -41.18 -14.22 4.00
CA VAL A 36 -41.12 -15.14 2.87
C VAL A 36 -41.45 -16.55 3.33
N GLN A 37 -42.31 -17.25 2.60
CA GLN A 37 -42.57 -18.67 2.84
C GLN A 37 -41.87 -19.52 1.77
N TRP A 38 -41.52 -20.75 2.15
CA TRP A 38 -40.91 -21.70 1.22
C TRP A 38 -41.76 -21.91 -0.05
N ALA A 39 -43.09 -21.90 0.07
CA ALA A 39 -43.99 -22.07 -1.07
C ALA A 39 -43.84 -20.97 -2.12
N ASP A 40 -43.41 -19.77 -1.72
CA ASP A 40 -43.31 -18.60 -2.58
C ASP A 40 -42.02 -18.62 -3.42
N VAL A 41 -40.98 -19.30 -2.94
CA VAL A 41 -39.63 -19.31 -3.56
C VAL A 41 -39.16 -20.70 -4.01
N SER A 42 -39.99 -21.74 -3.82
CA SER A 42 -39.62 -23.13 -4.13
C SER A 42 -39.38 -23.43 -5.62
N ASP A 43 -39.84 -22.54 -6.50
CA ASP A 43 -39.59 -22.63 -7.95
C ASP A 43 -38.22 -22.07 -8.34
N ASP A 44 -37.66 -21.15 -7.54
CA ASP A 44 -36.44 -20.40 -7.85
C ASP A 44 -35.22 -20.83 -7.03
N LEU A 45 -35.41 -21.52 -5.90
CA LEU A 45 -34.32 -22.10 -5.12
C LEU A 45 -34.63 -23.49 -4.58
N SER A 46 -33.58 -24.28 -4.37
CA SER A 46 -33.72 -25.66 -3.87
C SER A 46 -33.92 -25.73 -2.36
N SER A 47 -34.57 -26.79 -1.87
CA SER A 47 -34.79 -26.99 -0.43
C SER A 47 -33.49 -27.07 0.39
N GLY A 48 -32.38 -27.45 -0.26
CA GLY A 48 -31.04 -27.45 0.35
C GLY A 48 -30.40 -26.06 0.43
N GLN A 49 -30.73 -25.13 -0.46
CA GLN A 49 -30.31 -23.73 -0.36
C GLN A 49 -31.12 -23.01 0.73
N TRP A 50 -32.44 -23.23 0.75
CA TRP A 50 -33.34 -22.72 1.80
C TRP A 50 -32.89 -23.11 3.20
N GLY A 51 -32.60 -24.40 3.43
CA GLY A 51 -32.14 -24.89 4.72
C GLY A 51 -30.82 -24.27 5.17
N ARG A 52 -29.89 -24.02 4.24
CA ARG A 52 -28.59 -23.38 4.54
C ARG A 52 -28.75 -21.92 4.96
N LEU A 53 -29.70 -21.19 4.36
CA LEU A 53 -29.98 -19.79 4.71
C LEU A 53 -30.55 -19.66 6.13
N ILE A 54 -31.38 -20.61 6.54
CA ILE A 54 -31.89 -20.69 7.92
C ILE A 54 -30.78 -21.11 8.88
N GLU A 55 -29.98 -22.14 8.53
CA GLU A 55 -28.88 -22.63 9.38
C GLU A 55 -27.84 -21.53 9.66
N LYS A 56 -27.49 -20.75 8.63
CA LYS A 56 -26.56 -19.62 8.78
C LYS A 56 -27.21 -18.43 9.48
N GLY A 57 -28.52 -18.44 9.70
CA GLY A 57 -29.26 -17.34 10.32
C GLY A 57 -29.27 -16.08 9.46
N VAL A 58 -29.37 -16.26 8.14
CA VAL A 58 -29.70 -15.20 7.17
C VAL A 58 -31.22 -15.02 7.13
N LEU A 59 -31.96 -16.12 7.20
CA LEU A 59 -33.40 -16.17 7.46
C LEU A 59 -33.66 -16.56 8.91
N VAL A 60 -34.56 -15.85 9.58
CA VAL A 60 -35.01 -16.12 10.96
C VAL A 60 -36.53 -16.26 11.01
N ASP A 61 -37.04 -16.96 12.02
CA ASP A 61 -38.49 -17.20 12.17
C ASP A 61 -39.25 -15.89 12.39
N GLY A 62 -40.22 -15.60 11.52
CA GLY A 62 -41.17 -14.49 11.61
C GLY A 62 -42.53 -14.91 12.18
N ASP A 63 -43.55 -14.08 12.00
CA ASP A 63 -44.90 -14.31 12.54
C ASP A 63 -45.69 -15.33 11.70
N GLU A 64 -45.65 -15.25 10.36
CA GLU A 64 -46.32 -16.16 9.43
C GLU A 64 -45.35 -16.92 8.50
N GLY A 65 -44.10 -16.46 8.38
CA GLY A 65 -43.04 -17.07 7.56
C GLY A 65 -41.63 -16.87 8.12
N PHE A 66 -40.66 -16.66 7.23
CA PHE A 66 -39.28 -16.30 7.60
C PHE A 66 -38.98 -14.85 7.23
N GLU A 67 -38.33 -14.11 8.12
CA GLU A 67 -37.84 -12.75 7.86
C GLU A 67 -36.32 -12.75 7.61
N ILE A 68 -35.85 -11.72 6.90
CA ILE A 68 -34.41 -11.49 6.70
C ILE A 68 -33.85 -10.86 7.98
N ALA A 69 -32.86 -11.53 8.59
CA ALA A 69 -32.35 -11.17 9.92
C ALA A 69 -31.80 -9.73 10.03
N ASP A 70 -31.22 -9.22 8.94
CA ASP A 70 -30.75 -7.85 8.83
C ASP A 70 -30.94 -7.39 7.39
N ARG A 71 -32.04 -6.69 7.15
CA ARG A 71 -32.45 -6.28 5.81
C ARG A 71 -31.49 -5.29 5.17
N GLU A 72 -30.96 -4.34 5.94
CA GLU A 72 -30.03 -3.33 5.45
C GLU A 72 -28.71 -3.98 5.01
N ALA A 73 -28.19 -4.92 5.81
CA ALA A 73 -26.99 -5.69 5.46
C ALA A 73 -27.19 -6.64 4.27
N TYR A 74 -28.40 -7.18 4.13
CA TYR A 74 -28.77 -8.08 3.06
C TYR A 74 -28.87 -7.35 1.72
N ASP A 75 -29.49 -6.16 1.72
CA ASP A 75 -29.59 -5.30 0.54
C ASP A 75 -28.22 -4.78 0.12
N ASP A 76 -27.37 -4.33 1.04
CA ASP A 76 -26.01 -3.84 0.73
C ASP A 76 -25.11 -4.95 0.13
N ALA A 77 -25.30 -6.20 0.57
CA ALA A 77 -24.58 -7.35 0.03
C ALA A 77 -25.03 -7.74 -1.39
N LEU A 78 -26.28 -7.46 -1.77
CA LEU A 78 -26.84 -7.80 -3.09
C LEU A 78 -26.76 -6.63 -4.08
N ASP A 79 -26.98 -5.40 -3.62
CA ASP A 79 -26.87 -4.16 -4.41
C ASP A 79 -25.42 -3.70 -4.61
N GLY A 80 -24.44 -4.46 -4.10
CA GLY A 80 -23.02 -4.36 -4.44
C GLY A 80 -22.77 -4.69 -5.91
N ASP A 81 -23.31 -3.86 -6.78
CA ASP A 81 -23.49 -4.11 -8.21
C ASP A 81 -22.14 -3.95 -8.95
N GLY A 82 -21.66 -5.08 -9.48
CA GLY A 82 -21.11 -5.07 -10.84
C GLY A 82 -19.62 -4.77 -11.06
N ASP A 83 -18.74 -4.82 -10.05
CA ASP A 83 -17.30 -4.97 -10.33
C ASP A 83 -16.88 -6.44 -10.19
N SER A 84 -17.25 -7.24 -11.19
CA SER A 84 -16.58 -8.49 -11.52
C SER A 84 -15.16 -8.20 -12.04
N GLY A 85 -14.38 -7.50 -11.24
CA GLY A 85 -13.04 -7.02 -11.51
C GLY A 85 -12.11 -7.58 -10.44
N SER A 86 -11.86 -8.90 -10.48
CA SER A 86 -10.68 -9.56 -9.90
C SER A 86 -10.08 -8.84 -8.68
N TYR A 87 -10.80 -8.81 -7.55
CA TYR A 87 -10.21 -8.38 -6.29
C TYR A 87 -9.28 -9.48 -5.79
N SER A 88 -8.01 -9.34 -6.16
CA SER A 88 -6.90 -9.95 -5.44
C SER A 88 -6.91 -9.43 -4.02
N ASP A 89 -7.40 -10.26 -3.11
CA ASP A 89 -6.88 -10.49 -1.76
C ASP A 89 -6.07 -9.31 -1.15
N GLU A 90 -6.76 -8.31 -0.63
CA GLU A 90 -6.23 -7.45 0.44
C GLU A 90 -7.33 -7.33 1.51
N PRO A 91 -7.04 -7.65 2.79
CA PRO A 91 -8.04 -7.59 3.85
C PRO A 91 -8.49 -6.14 4.05
N ASP A 92 -9.79 -5.95 4.23
CA ASP A 92 -10.39 -4.67 4.62
C ASP A 92 -9.74 -4.19 5.93
N ILE A 93 -8.90 -3.16 5.80
CA ILE A 93 -8.34 -2.43 6.94
C ILE A 93 -9.28 -1.27 7.21
N ASP A 94 -9.95 -1.35 8.35
CA ASP A 94 -10.87 -0.37 8.94
C ASP A 94 -10.67 1.06 8.44
N ALA A 95 -11.73 1.57 7.82
CA ALA A 95 -11.83 2.89 7.26
C ALA A 95 -12.01 3.94 8.36
N GLU A 96 -10.97 4.28 9.13
CA GLU A 96 -10.99 5.57 9.87
C GLU A 96 -9.64 6.21 10.24
N VAL A 97 -8.49 5.63 9.88
CA VAL A 97 -7.19 6.26 10.22
C VAL A 97 -6.27 6.34 8.99
N SER A 98 -6.21 7.55 8.41
CA SER A 98 -5.44 7.97 7.23
C SER A 98 -5.84 7.36 5.88
N GLN A 99 -6.90 7.93 5.29
CA GLN A 99 -7.23 7.72 3.89
C GLN A 99 -6.30 8.54 2.99
N TRP A 100 -5.62 7.88 2.06
CA TRP A 100 -4.99 8.52 0.90
C TRP A 100 -5.99 9.45 0.21
N SER A 101 -5.54 10.65 -0.12
CA SER A 101 -6.35 11.56 -0.91
C SER A 101 -6.62 10.94 -2.29
N GLN A 102 -7.69 11.38 -2.96
CA GLN A 102 -7.97 10.98 -4.34
C GLN A 102 -6.77 11.24 -5.26
N TRP A 103 -6.00 12.29 -4.98
CA TRP A 103 -4.77 12.64 -5.69
C TRP A 103 -3.63 11.66 -5.43
N ASP A 104 -3.47 11.18 -4.19
CA ASP A 104 -2.45 10.16 -3.86
C ASP A 104 -2.74 8.85 -4.60
N LYS A 105 -4.01 8.44 -4.66
CA LYS A 105 -4.45 7.25 -5.40
C LYS A 105 -4.20 7.40 -6.89
N LEU A 106 -4.59 8.55 -7.47
CA LEU A 106 -4.34 8.86 -8.87
C LEU A 106 -2.85 8.90 -9.20
N ALA A 107 -2.03 9.48 -8.31
CA ALA A 107 -0.58 9.49 -8.43
C ALA A 107 0.00 8.06 -8.40
N GLY A 108 -0.53 7.19 -7.55
CA GLY A 108 -0.14 5.77 -7.47
C GLY A 108 -0.43 5.03 -8.77
N VAL A 109 -1.66 5.14 -9.27
CA VAL A 109 -2.06 4.55 -10.56
C VAL A 109 -1.22 5.12 -11.70
N GLY A 110 -1.02 6.44 -11.74
CA GLY A 110 -0.20 7.10 -12.74
C GLY A 110 1.25 6.62 -12.75
N ALA A 111 1.87 6.49 -11.57
CA ALA A 111 3.23 5.98 -11.42
C ALA A 111 3.35 4.52 -11.91
N LEU A 112 2.39 3.66 -11.57
CA LEU A 112 2.35 2.26 -12.03
C LEU A 112 2.18 2.17 -13.54
N LEU A 113 1.26 2.95 -14.13
CA LEU A 113 1.06 3.00 -15.58
C LEU A 113 2.32 3.46 -16.31
N LEU A 114 3.01 4.49 -15.78
CA LEU A 114 4.26 4.97 -16.33
C LEU A 114 5.39 3.93 -16.22
N MET A 115 5.36 3.07 -15.21
CA MET A 115 6.32 1.98 -15.04
C MET A 115 6.21 0.94 -16.17
N PHE A 116 4.99 0.61 -16.63
CA PHE A 116 4.82 -0.20 -17.84
C PHE A 116 5.38 0.47 -19.10
N GLY A 117 5.57 1.79 -19.06
CA GLY A 117 6.22 2.57 -20.11
C GLY A 117 7.67 2.19 -20.41
N TYR A 118 8.36 1.50 -19.50
CA TYR A 118 9.70 0.95 -19.81
C TYR A 118 9.66 -0.21 -20.79
N TRP A 119 8.57 -1.00 -20.79
CA TRP A 119 8.42 -2.16 -21.66
C TRP A 119 7.71 -1.84 -22.97
N LEU A 120 6.89 -0.78 -23.01
CA LEU A 120 6.13 -0.39 -24.19
C LEU A 120 6.81 0.77 -24.93
N ASP A 121 7.37 0.51 -26.12
CA ASP A 121 8.00 1.53 -26.96
C ASP A 121 7.10 2.74 -27.27
N PRO A 122 5.78 2.61 -27.55
CA PRO A 122 4.92 3.77 -27.81
C PRO A 122 4.79 4.69 -26.62
N VAL A 123 4.66 4.12 -25.41
CA VAL A 123 4.58 4.87 -24.15
C VAL A 123 5.92 5.53 -23.89
N ARG A 124 7.02 4.78 -24.07
CA ARG A 124 8.38 5.31 -23.95
C ARG A 124 8.61 6.52 -24.83
N ASN A 125 8.26 6.43 -26.11
CA ASN A 125 8.43 7.51 -27.08
C ASN A 125 7.55 8.72 -26.78
N THR A 126 6.32 8.49 -26.30
CA THR A 126 5.38 9.57 -25.96
C THR A 126 5.85 10.34 -24.72
N VAL A 127 6.16 9.62 -23.63
CA VAL A 127 6.64 10.23 -22.38
C VAL A 127 8.01 10.85 -22.60
N GLY A 128 8.93 10.13 -23.26
CA GLY A 128 10.24 10.64 -23.64
C GLY A 128 10.14 11.91 -24.48
N GLY A 129 9.33 11.92 -25.54
CA GLY A 129 9.11 13.12 -26.36
C GLY A 129 8.53 14.29 -25.57
N THR A 130 7.57 14.04 -24.69
CA THR A 130 6.91 15.07 -23.88
C THR A 130 7.89 15.71 -22.89
N ILE A 131 8.60 14.89 -22.12
CA ILE A 131 9.60 15.37 -21.15
C ILE A 131 10.77 16.06 -21.88
N ASN A 132 11.11 15.61 -23.09
CA ASN A 132 12.15 16.23 -23.89
C ASN A 132 11.82 17.67 -24.28
N ILE A 133 10.56 18.07 -24.44
CA ILE A 133 10.20 19.48 -24.71
C ILE A 133 10.69 20.38 -23.56
N ILE A 134 10.61 19.88 -22.33
CA ILE A 134 10.99 20.62 -21.12
C ILE A 134 12.50 20.55 -20.89
N LEU A 135 13.10 19.37 -21.09
CA LEU A 135 14.52 19.13 -20.80
C LEU A 135 15.46 19.42 -21.97
N SER A 136 14.96 19.57 -23.20
CA SER A 136 15.79 19.84 -24.38
C SER A 136 16.64 21.11 -24.27
N PRO A 137 16.15 22.24 -23.72
CA PRO A 137 16.99 23.43 -23.50
C PRO A 137 18.15 23.15 -22.54
N LEU A 138 17.94 22.31 -21.53
CA LEU A 138 18.97 21.90 -20.58
C LEU A 138 19.99 20.96 -21.24
N ASP A 139 19.49 19.97 -21.98
CA ASP A 139 20.28 19.00 -22.75
C ASP A 139 21.15 19.66 -23.82
N SER A 140 20.69 20.75 -24.44
CA SER A 140 21.45 21.47 -25.47
C SER A 140 22.46 22.46 -24.89
N ALA A 141 22.31 22.85 -23.62
CA ALA A 141 23.16 23.85 -22.98
C ALA A 141 24.30 23.23 -22.17
N LEU A 142 24.16 21.97 -21.74
CA LEU A 142 25.09 21.29 -20.84
C LEU A 142 25.49 19.93 -21.39
N PRO A 143 26.74 19.49 -21.14
CA PRO A 143 27.13 18.11 -21.41
C PRO A 143 26.23 17.11 -20.69
N PHE A 144 25.98 15.95 -21.29
CA PHE A 144 25.02 14.98 -20.77
C PHE A 144 25.26 14.55 -19.30
N TYR A 145 26.52 14.43 -18.86
CA TYR A 145 26.82 14.14 -17.44
C TYR A 145 26.32 15.23 -16.49
N ALA A 146 26.34 16.50 -16.91
CA ALA A 146 25.84 17.64 -16.14
C ALA A 146 24.31 17.74 -16.21
N VAL A 147 23.70 17.26 -17.29
CA VAL A 147 22.24 17.07 -17.38
C VAL A 147 21.78 16.05 -16.34
N ILE A 148 22.42 14.87 -16.26
CA ILE A 148 22.13 13.86 -15.23
C ILE A 148 22.30 14.45 -13.82
N LEU A 149 23.38 15.21 -13.60
CA LEU A 149 23.63 15.89 -12.33
C LEU A 149 22.49 16.85 -11.97
N SER A 150 22.02 17.65 -12.93
CA SER A 150 20.91 18.61 -12.73
C SER A 150 19.59 17.89 -12.42
N VAL A 151 19.30 16.81 -13.14
CA VAL A 151 18.12 15.96 -12.88
C VAL A 151 18.22 15.34 -11.49
N ALA A 152 19.37 14.81 -11.09
CA ALA A 152 19.57 14.23 -9.76
C ALA A 152 19.40 15.28 -8.64
N LEU A 153 19.87 16.51 -8.85
CA LEU A 153 19.68 17.62 -7.91
C LEU A 153 18.20 18.01 -7.80
N LEU A 154 17.49 18.11 -8.93
CA LEU A 154 16.04 18.37 -8.95
C LEU A 154 15.28 17.25 -8.23
N THR A 155 15.66 15.98 -8.46
CA THR A 155 15.09 14.82 -7.78
C THR A 155 15.31 14.88 -6.28
N GLY A 156 16.53 15.18 -5.84
CA GLY A 156 16.82 15.37 -4.42
C GLY A 156 15.97 16.49 -3.81
N LEU A 157 15.80 17.60 -4.53
CA LEU A 157 15.02 18.75 -4.07
C LEU A 157 13.54 18.41 -3.90
N TYR A 158 12.85 17.93 -4.94
CA TYR A 158 11.42 17.61 -4.82
C TYR A 158 11.20 16.44 -3.86
N SER A 159 12.12 15.46 -3.81
CA SER A 159 12.02 14.33 -2.89
C SER A 159 12.06 14.81 -1.44
N THR A 160 12.98 15.73 -1.13
CA THR A 160 13.07 16.32 0.20
C THR A 160 11.84 17.17 0.53
N LEU A 161 11.35 17.98 -0.41
CA LEU A 161 10.16 18.81 -0.20
C LEU A 161 8.89 17.96 0.00
N LEU A 162 8.70 16.91 -0.80
CA LEU A 162 7.56 15.99 -0.67
C LEU A 162 7.64 15.22 0.64
N GLN A 163 8.82 14.74 1.03
CA GLN A 163 9.02 14.11 2.35
C GLN A 163 8.71 15.08 3.47
N ALA A 164 9.18 16.33 3.41
CA ALA A 164 8.95 17.31 4.47
C ALA A 164 7.49 17.75 4.58
N ASN A 165 6.76 17.85 3.45
CA ASN A 165 5.38 18.32 3.44
C ASN A 165 4.35 17.21 3.69
N LEU A 166 4.65 15.97 3.28
CA LEU A 166 3.72 14.85 3.38
C LEU A 166 3.96 13.97 4.60
N MET A 167 5.11 14.12 5.29
CA MET A 167 5.39 13.41 6.53
C MET A 167 5.04 14.29 7.72
N ASN A 168 4.11 13.84 8.57
CA ASN A 168 3.73 14.55 9.79
C ASN A 168 4.68 14.19 10.95
N PRO A 169 5.58 15.10 11.38
CA PRO A 169 6.55 14.81 12.45
C PRO A 169 5.88 14.55 13.81
N GLU A 170 4.73 15.18 14.08
CA GLU A 170 3.99 15.01 15.35
C GLU A 170 3.38 13.61 15.48
N ILE A 171 2.86 13.05 14.38
CA ILE A 171 2.32 11.68 14.36
C ILE A 171 3.46 10.68 14.57
N MET A 172 4.61 10.93 13.92
CA MET A 172 5.79 10.09 14.08
C MET A 172 6.33 10.12 15.51
N GLY A 173 6.32 11.29 16.18
CA GLY A 173 6.73 11.44 17.57
C GLY A 173 5.84 10.67 18.55
N LYS A 174 4.51 10.85 18.46
CA LYS A 174 3.55 10.10 19.31
C LYS A 174 3.66 8.59 19.13
N TYR A 175 3.93 8.14 17.91
CA TYR A 175 4.14 6.73 17.62
C TYR A 175 5.46 6.20 18.22
N GLN A 176 6.55 6.96 18.10
CA GLN A 176 7.82 6.62 18.72
C GLN A 176 7.66 6.50 20.25
N GLU A 177 6.93 7.41 20.88
CA GLU A 177 6.60 7.34 22.32
C GLU A 177 5.79 6.09 22.66
N ARG A 178 4.72 5.79 21.89
CA ARG A 178 3.89 4.59 22.13
C ARG A 178 4.70 3.30 21.95
N MET A 179 5.54 3.22 20.92
CA MET A 179 6.42 2.06 20.70
C MET A 179 7.48 1.91 21.78
N GLN A 180 8.07 3.00 22.26
CA GLN A 180 9.03 2.97 23.36
C GLN A 180 8.35 2.52 24.66
N ALA A 181 7.18 3.07 24.98
CA ALA A 181 6.40 2.68 26.15
C ALA A 181 6.02 1.18 26.12
N MET A 182 5.61 0.66 24.96
CA MET A 182 5.30 -0.77 24.79
C MET A 182 6.54 -1.66 24.91
N GLN A 183 7.68 -1.25 24.36
CA GLN A 183 8.95 -1.97 24.53
C GLN A 183 9.41 -1.97 25.98
N GLU A 184 9.23 -0.86 26.70
CA GLU A 184 9.57 -0.73 28.12
C GLU A 184 8.67 -1.62 28.98
N LYS A 185 7.35 -1.62 28.75
CA LYS A 185 6.41 -2.56 29.41
C LYS A 185 6.82 -4.03 29.18
N GLN A 186 7.11 -4.42 27.94
CA GLN A 186 7.50 -5.79 27.61
C GLN A 186 8.81 -6.18 28.31
N LYS A 187 9.76 -5.25 28.39
CA LYS A 187 11.04 -5.46 29.07
C LYS A 187 10.85 -5.61 30.59
N ASP A 188 10.04 -4.75 31.20
CA ASP A 188 9.73 -4.81 32.63
C ASP A 188 9.09 -6.16 33.03
N VAL A 189 8.10 -6.63 32.27
CA VAL A 189 7.43 -7.92 32.55
C VAL A 189 8.43 -9.07 32.41
N ARG A 190 9.32 -9.00 31.40
CA ARG A 190 10.36 -10.01 31.19
C ARG A 190 11.39 -10.03 32.33
N GLU A 191 11.81 -8.86 32.81
CA GLU A 191 12.72 -8.76 33.96
C GLU A 191 12.06 -9.28 35.25
N ARG A 192 10.76 -8.99 35.47
CA ARG A 192 9.99 -9.54 36.59
C ARG A 192 9.90 -11.06 36.54
N LYS A 193 9.70 -11.63 35.34
CA LYS A 193 9.70 -13.08 35.12
C LYS A 193 11.04 -13.71 35.43
N GLU A 194 12.13 -13.18 34.88
CA GLU A 194 13.49 -13.68 35.11
C GLU A 194 13.84 -13.64 36.61
N GLN A 195 13.51 -12.54 37.29
CA GLN A 195 13.66 -12.45 38.74
C GLN A 195 12.85 -13.54 39.43
N ALA A 196 11.57 -13.72 39.11
CA ALA A 196 10.72 -14.76 39.71
C ALA A 196 11.29 -16.18 39.56
N GLU A 197 11.85 -16.51 38.40
CA GLU A 197 12.54 -17.78 38.15
C GLU A 197 13.80 -17.94 39.02
N GLU A 198 14.61 -16.88 39.15
CA GLU A 198 15.83 -16.90 39.98
C GLU A 198 15.56 -17.09 41.47
N ARG A 199 14.47 -16.51 42.00
CA ARG A 199 14.05 -16.69 43.41
C ARG A 199 13.37 -18.04 43.67
N GLY A 200 13.16 -18.85 42.63
CA GLY A 200 12.41 -20.11 42.72
C GLY A 200 10.97 -19.89 43.15
N ALA A 201 10.31 -18.87 42.58
CA ALA A 201 8.91 -18.57 42.84
C ALA A 201 7.98 -19.74 42.46
N SER A 202 6.76 -19.75 43.00
CA SER A 202 5.78 -20.79 42.69
C SER A 202 5.42 -20.80 41.21
N GLU A 203 5.11 -21.98 40.66
CA GLU A 203 4.74 -22.19 39.25
C GLU A 203 3.57 -21.27 38.83
N ALA A 204 2.59 -21.05 39.72
CA ALA A 204 1.47 -20.13 39.50
C ALA A 204 1.85 -18.63 39.42
N GLU A 205 3.02 -18.23 39.93
CA GLU A 205 3.52 -16.85 39.79
C GLU A 205 4.20 -16.65 38.44
N ILE A 206 4.96 -17.65 37.98
CA ILE A 206 5.60 -17.65 36.67
C ILE A 206 4.54 -17.68 35.56
N GLU A 207 3.50 -18.52 35.72
CA GLU A 207 2.37 -18.61 34.76
C GLU A 207 1.67 -17.25 34.57
N ARG A 208 1.40 -16.51 35.66
CA ARG A 208 0.81 -15.16 35.57
C ARG A 208 1.70 -14.16 34.83
N LEU A 209 3.01 -14.24 35.01
CA LEU A 209 3.96 -13.37 34.33
C LEU A 209 4.11 -13.74 32.85
N ASP A 210 3.92 -15.02 32.51
CA ASP A 210 3.81 -15.47 31.12
C ASP A 210 2.53 -14.96 30.45
N ASP A 211 1.38 -15.07 31.13
CA ASP A 211 0.11 -14.51 30.65
C ASP A 211 0.21 -12.99 30.44
N GLU A 212 0.81 -12.26 31.40
CA GLU A 212 1.04 -10.82 31.29
C GLU A 212 1.98 -10.47 30.12
N LEU A 213 3.00 -11.29 29.88
CA LEU A 213 3.92 -11.09 28.75
C LEU A 213 3.22 -11.37 27.41
N GLU A 214 2.30 -12.32 27.36
CA GLU A 214 1.50 -12.63 26.18
C GLU A 214 0.48 -11.52 25.89
N GLU A 215 -0.21 -11.00 26.90
CA GLU A 215 -1.11 -9.84 26.79
C GLU A 215 -0.36 -8.60 26.25
N VAL A 216 0.83 -8.29 26.79
CA VAL A 216 1.64 -7.17 26.30
C VAL A 216 2.13 -7.38 24.87
N ARG A 217 2.40 -8.64 24.46
CA ARG A 217 2.72 -8.97 23.07
C ARG A 217 1.52 -8.81 22.15
N GLU A 218 0.33 -9.19 22.61
CA GLU A 218 -0.91 -9.03 21.86
C GLU A 218 -1.23 -7.54 21.67
N GLU A 219 -1.14 -6.73 22.72
CA GLU A 219 -1.27 -5.26 22.65
C GLU A 219 -0.19 -4.67 21.71
N GLN A 220 1.02 -5.22 21.68
CA GLN A 220 2.06 -4.84 20.72
C GLN A 220 1.70 -5.20 19.28
N MET A 221 1.10 -6.38 19.05
CA MET A 221 0.64 -6.81 17.72
C MET A 221 -0.55 -5.99 17.25
N GLU A 222 -1.50 -5.66 18.11
CA GLU A 222 -2.63 -4.78 17.80
C GLU A 222 -2.15 -3.35 17.48
N ALA A 223 -1.23 -2.81 18.27
CA ALA A 223 -0.58 -1.53 17.97
C ALA A 223 0.23 -1.59 16.66
N MET A 224 0.79 -2.74 16.28
CA MET A 224 1.40 -2.96 14.97
C MET A 224 0.36 -3.11 13.83
N ALA A 225 -0.82 -3.65 14.10
CA ALA A 225 -1.91 -3.69 13.12
C ALA A 225 -2.43 -2.27 12.85
N GLU A 226 -2.58 -1.45 13.89
CA GLU A 226 -2.83 0.00 13.78
C GLU A 226 -1.70 0.71 12.98
N ASN A 227 -0.48 0.16 13.02
CA ASN A 227 0.69 0.63 12.28
C ASN A 227 0.64 0.39 10.76
N LEU A 228 -0.33 -0.38 10.23
CA LEU A 228 -0.63 -0.40 8.79
C LEU A 228 -1.03 1.00 8.28
N GLY A 229 -1.66 1.82 9.14
CA GLY A 229 -1.93 3.23 8.85
C GLY A 229 -0.66 4.06 8.66
N MET A 230 0.41 3.77 9.41
CA MET A 230 1.72 4.42 9.25
C MET A 230 2.39 4.00 7.94
N PHE A 231 2.30 2.72 7.55
CA PHE A 231 2.80 2.29 6.24
C PHE A 231 2.16 3.12 5.13
N LYS A 232 0.82 3.30 5.16
CA LYS A 232 0.10 4.14 4.20
C LYS A 232 0.64 5.58 4.17
N GLU A 233 0.96 6.18 5.31
CA GLU A 233 1.57 7.51 5.41
C GLU A 233 3.02 7.57 4.88
N GLN A 234 3.83 6.53 5.10
CA GLN A 234 5.19 6.43 4.54
C GLN A 234 5.17 6.20 3.02
N PHE A 235 4.16 5.51 2.51
CA PHE A 235 3.98 5.30 1.08
C PHE A 235 3.53 6.54 0.34
N ARG A 236 2.80 7.46 1.00
CA ARG A 236 2.31 8.70 0.38
C ARG A 236 3.44 9.50 -0.30
N PRO A 237 4.53 9.92 0.37
CA PRO A 237 5.62 10.64 -0.29
C PRO A 237 6.32 9.78 -1.34
N MET A 238 6.43 8.47 -1.13
CA MET A 238 7.07 7.57 -2.11
C MET A 238 6.33 7.55 -3.43
N VAL A 239 5.00 7.47 -3.41
CA VAL A 239 4.17 7.46 -4.62
C VAL A 239 4.36 8.73 -5.45
N TRP A 240 4.34 9.90 -4.81
CA TRP A 240 4.58 11.18 -5.49
C TRP A 240 6.01 11.29 -6.03
N ILE A 241 7.00 10.84 -5.24
CA ILE A 241 8.39 10.79 -5.69
C ILE A 241 8.50 9.89 -6.92
N MET A 242 7.88 8.70 -6.91
CA MET A 242 7.89 7.79 -8.05
C MET A 242 7.20 8.40 -9.27
N LEU A 243 6.04 9.05 -9.09
CA LEU A 243 5.31 9.71 -10.18
C LEU A 243 6.17 10.74 -10.91
N LEU A 244 7.02 11.47 -10.19
CA LEU A 244 7.95 12.45 -10.78
C LEU A 244 9.24 11.80 -11.30
N THR A 245 9.76 10.81 -10.57
CA THR A 245 11.06 10.19 -10.89
C THR A 245 10.97 9.26 -12.09
N ILE A 246 9.87 8.50 -12.22
CA ILE A 246 9.70 7.50 -13.29
C ILE A 246 9.73 8.16 -14.68
N PRO A 247 8.98 9.24 -14.97
CA PRO A 247 9.08 9.94 -16.26
C PRO A 247 10.48 10.48 -16.56
N LEU A 248 11.19 11.00 -15.56
CA LEU A 248 12.55 11.51 -15.73
C LEU A 248 13.53 10.39 -16.11
N PHE A 249 13.44 9.25 -15.44
CA PHE A 249 14.25 8.08 -15.78
C PHE A 249 13.86 7.46 -17.11
N LEU A 250 12.57 7.40 -17.42
CA LEU A 250 12.07 6.91 -18.70
C LEU A 250 12.56 7.82 -19.83
N TRP A 251 12.58 9.14 -19.62
CA TRP A 251 13.20 10.09 -20.54
C TRP A 251 14.70 9.85 -20.71
N MET A 252 15.46 9.68 -19.63
CA MET A 252 16.90 9.36 -19.73
C MET A 252 17.13 8.06 -20.50
N TYR A 253 16.36 7.03 -20.18
CA TYR A 253 16.41 5.74 -20.87
C TYR A 253 16.07 5.88 -22.36
N TRP A 254 15.00 6.62 -22.69
CA TRP A 254 14.60 6.92 -24.07
C TRP A 254 15.67 7.72 -24.83
N LYS A 255 16.25 8.75 -24.21
CA LYS A 255 17.29 9.60 -24.80
C LYS A 255 18.55 8.77 -25.13
N ILE A 256 18.98 7.93 -24.19
CA ILE A 256 20.19 7.12 -24.32
C ILE A 256 20.00 5.97 -25.32
N GLN A 257 18.85 5.29 -25.30
CA GLN A 257 18.62 4.07 -26.11
C GLN A 257 17.97 4.35 -27.48
N SER A 258 17.05 5.31 -27.57
CA SER A 258 16.23 5.53 -28.78
C SER A 258 16.72 6.68 -29.64
N VAL A 259 17.09 7.81 -29.03
CA VAL A 259 17.63 8.97 -29.76
C VAL A 259 19.12 8.82 -30.00
N GLY A 260 19.82 8.22 -29.03
CA GLY A 260 21.27 8.11 -29.01
C GLY A 260 21.90 9.44 -28.59
N ILE A 261 23.03 9.33 -27.89
CA ILE A 261 23.89 10.48 -27.61
C ILE A 261 24.99 10.44 -28.66
N THR A 262 25.12 11.52 -29.45
CA THR A 262 26.04 11.57 -30.59
C THR A 262 27.30 12.35 -30.26
N GLY A 263 28.45 11.92 -30.80
CA GLY A 263 29.72 12.66 -30.70
C GLY A 263 30.47 12.42 -29.38
N GLU A 264 31.20 13.42 -28.91
CA GLU A 264 32.04 13.37 -27.69
C GLU A 264 31.23 13.15 -26.40
N GLU A 265 29.91 13.35 -26.44
CA GLU A 265 29.01 13.14 -25.30
C GLU A 265 28.60 11.67 -25.11
N ALA A 266 28.87 10.82 -26.11
CA ALA A 266 28.55 9.39 -26.05
C ALA A 266 29.42 8.64 -25.03
N THR A 267 30.60 9.17 -24.73
CA THR A 267 31.53 8.64 -23.74
C THR A 267 31.65 9.58 -22.54
N VAL A 268 31.84 8.99 -21.37
CA VAL A 268 32.05 9.69 -20.10
C VAL A 268 33.29 9.14 -19.42
N ILE A 269 34.08 10.03 -18.85
CA ILE A 269 35.25 9.65 -18.05
C ILE A 269 34.82 9.57 -16.60
N MET A 270 34.71 8.35 -16.08
CA MET A 270 34.34 8.11 -14.68
C MET A 270 35.57 8.07 -13.77
N PRO A 271 35.49 8.59 -12.53
CA PRO A 271 36.64 8.68 -11.63
C PRO A 271 37.36 7.37 -11.31
N ILE A 272 36.65 6.23 -11.33
CA ILE A 272 37.19 4.91 -10.97
C ILE A 272 37.39 4.02 -12.21
N VAL A 273 36.51 4.15 -13.22
CA VAL A 273 36.46 3.22 -14.36
C VAL A 273 37.14 3.77 -15.61
N GLY A 274 37.36 5.09 -15.70
CA GLY A 274 37.92 5.74 -16.89
C GLY A 274 36.86 5.99 -17.96
N GLU A 275 37.27 6.04 -19.22
CA GLU A 275 36.39 6.31 -20.37
C GLU A 275 35.44 5.12 -20.62
N THR A 276 34.13 5.39 -20.60
CA THR A 276 33.09 4.39 -20.83
C THR A 276 31.90 5.00 -21.58
N SER A 277 31.07 4.18 -22.23
CA SER A 277 29.83 4.66 -22.84
C SER A 277 28.68 4.63 -21.85
N TRP A 278 27.67 5.49 -22.03
CA TRP A 278 26.50 5.52 -21.14
C TRP A 278 25.72 4.20 -21.09
N ASN A 279 25.75 3.42 -22.18
CA ASN A 279 25.11 2.12 -22.28
C ASN A 279 25.94 0.96 -21.73
N ALA A 280 27.22 1.19 -21.41
CA ALA A 280 28.07 0.14 -20.88
C ALA A 280 27.60 -0.31 -19.50
N GLY A 281 27.50 -1.62 -19.29
CA GLY A 281 27.29 -2.19 -17.96
C GLY A 281 28.57 -2.04 -17.13
N LEU A 282 28.50 -1.28 -16.03
CA LEU A 282 29.66 -0.94 -15.21
C LEU A 282 29.74 -1.81 -13.94
N LEU A 283 28.59 -2.02 -13.31
CA LEU A 283 28.44 -2.82 -12.09
C LEU A 283 27.33 -3.84 -12.31
N GLY A 284 27.69 -5.02 -12.83
CA GLY A 284 26.72 -6.06 -13.20
C GLY A 284 25.78 -5.59 -14.33
N PRO A 285 24.45 -5.78 -14.22
CA PRO A 285 23.49 -5.31 -15.22
C PRO A 285 23.27 -3.79 -15.19
N MET A 286 23.87 -3.06 -14.24
CA MET A 286 23.67 -1.62 -14.11
C MET A 286 24.50 -0.85 -15.14
N GLN A 287 23.80 -0.09 -15.99
CA GLN A 287 24.40 0.77 -17.00
C GLN A 287 25.09 1.99 -16.38
N ALA A 288 26.10 2.52 -17.06
CA ALA A 288 26.92 3.65 -16.63
C ALA A 288 26.09 4.88 -16.21
N TRP A 289 25.02 5.21 -16.96
CA TRP A 289 24.15 6.35 -16.61
C TRP A 289 23.40 6.16 -15.29
N ILE A 290 22.99 4.92 -14.97
CA ILE A 290 22.32 4.58 -13.71
C ILE A 290 23.30 4.76 -12.55
N VAL A 291 24.51 4.24 -12.71
CA VAL A 291 25.56 4.34 -11.68
C VAL A 291 25.91 5.81 -11.43
N TRP A 292 26.06 6.60 -12.50
CA TRP A 292 26.34 8.02 -12.39
C TRP A 292 25.21 8.79 -11.72
N TYR A 293 23.96 8.56 -12.15
CA TYR A 293 22.79 9.16 -11.52
C TYR A 293 22.73 8.83 -10.02
N PHE A 294 22.93 7.56 -9.66
CA PHE A 294 22.88 7.12 -8.28
C PHE A 294 23.97 7.78 -7.42
N LEU A 295 25.20 7.87 -7.95
CA LEU A 295 26.31 8.55 -7.28
C LEU A 295 26.00 10.03 -7.05
N CYS A 296 25.50 10.73 -8.07
CA CYS A 296 25.09 12.13 -7.95
C CYS A 296 23.93 12.28 -6.95
N SER A 297 22.87 11.48 -7.08
CA SER A 297 21.67 11.53 -6.24
C SER A 297 21.99 11.28 -4.77
N MET A 298 22.81 10.27 -4.46
CA MET A 298 23.26 10.00 -3.09
C MET A 298 24.07 11.18 -2.55
N GLY A 299 25.02 11.71 -3.33
CA GLY A 299 25.80 12.88 -2.95
C GLY A 299 24.94 14.11 -2.64
N PHE A 300 24.00 14.44 -3.53
CA PHE A 300 23.09 15.58 -3.32
C PHE A 300 22.11 15.36 -2.19
N THR A 301 21.60 14.16 -1.99
CA THR A 301 20.71 13.87 -0.86
C THR A 301 21.42 14.16 0.47
N GLN A 302 22.69 13.78 0.59
CA GLN A 302 23.48 14.07 1.79
C GLN A 302 23.77 15.58 1.93
N LEU A 303 24.10 16.26 0.84
CA LEU A 303 24.30 17.72 0.84
C LEU A 303 23.03 18.48 1.21
N LEU A 304 21.87 18.09 0.66
CA LEU A 304 20.58 18.72 0.92
C LEU A 304 20.11 18.48 2.36
N ARG A 305 20.24 17.26 2.88
CA ARG A 305 19.96 16.97 4.30
C ARG A 305 20.76 17.87 5.23
N LYS A 306 22.05 18.02 4.95
CA LYS A 306 22.96 18.85 5.75
C LYS A 306 22.70 20.35 5.59
N ALA A 307 22.36 20.81 4.38
CA ALA A 307 22.09 22.22 4.09
C ALA A 307 20.73 22.68 4.64
N LEU A 308 19.73 21.81 4.63
CA LEU A 308 18.38 22.09 5.12
C LEU A 308 18.19 21.76 6.61
N ASN A 309 19.25 21.26 7.27
CA ASN A 309 19.23 20.82 8.67
C ASN A 309 18.04 19.89 9.00
N ILE A 310 17.71 19.01 8.06
CA ILE A 310 16.65 18.02 8.24
C ILE A 310 17.31 16.79 8.90
N ASP A 311 17.38 16.84 10.23
CA ASP A 311 17.75 15.68 11.04
C ASP A 311 16.58 14.68 11.04
N MET A 312 16.74 13.62 10.23
CA MET A 312 15.84 12.47 10.19
C MET A 312 16.42 11.25 10.92
N SER A 313 17.56 11.39 11.60
CA SER A 313 18.02 10.38 12.55
C SER A 313 17.38 10.66 13.91
N PRO A 314 16.70 9.67 14.54
CA PRO A 314 16.33 9.82 15.93
C PRO A 314 17.62 10.13 16.70
N SER A 315 17.62 11.24 17.44
CA SER A 315 18.68 11.49 18.41
C SER A 315 18.70 10.30 19.34
N THR A 316 19.72 9.46 19.23
CA THR A 316 20.05 8.50 20.28
C THR A 316 20.55 9.35 21.45
N ALA A 317 19.61 9.77 22.29
CA ALA A 317 19.84 10.34 23.59
C ALA A 317 19.43 9.29 24.64
#